data_AF-A0A1I4C1A0-F1
#
_entry.id   AF-A0A1I4C1A0-F1
#
_cell.length_a   1.000
_cell.length_b   1.000
_cell.length_c   1.000
_cell.angle_alpha   90.00
_cell.angle_beta   90.00
_cell.angle_gamma   90.00
#
_symmetry.space_group_name_H-M   'P 1'
#
loop_
_entity.id
_entity.type
_entity.pdbx_description
1 polymer ?
#
loop_
_entity_poly.entity_id
_entity_poly.type
_entity_poly.pdbx_seq_one_letter_code
_entity_poly.pdbx_strand_id
1 'polypeptide(L)' 'MSVISNYQKCIKYLNRRVRIKSKNGNTYVGKIVKVDGKRVHLKVTSVNDGKKVHTSFFPFILPLVLFDLLAIVLLF' A
#
# COMPACT_ATOMS: atom_id res chain seq x y z
N MET A 1 -8.06 2.07 -32.91
CA MET A 1 -8.11 2.20 -31.44
C MET A 1 -8.22 3.68 -31.09
N SER A 2 -9.34 4.11 -30.50
CA SER A 2 -9.52 5.50 -30.09
C SER A 2 -8.50 5.83 -29.00
N VAL A 3 -7.46 6.59 -29.36
CA VAL A 3 -6.46 7.10 -28.42
C VAL A 3 -7.11 8.25 -27.66
N ILE A 4 -8.02 7.93 -26.73
CA ILE A 4 -8.39 8.92 -25.71
C ILE A 4 -7.09 9.21 -24.97
N SER A 5 -6.59 10.44 -25.09
CA SER A 5 -5.36 10.82 -24.43
C SER A 5 -5.52 10.57 -22.93
N ASN A 6 -4.49 10.04 -22.28
CA ASN A 6 -4.54 9.79 -20.83
C ASN A 6 -4.97 11.06 -20.07
N TYR A 7 -4.62 12.23 -20.61
CA TYR A 7 -5.10 13.52 -20.16
C TYR A 7 -6.63 13.64 -20.16
N GLN A 8 -7.30 13.40 -21.30
CA GLN A 8 -8.77 13.44 -21.38
C GLN A 8 -9.43 12.46 -20.41
N LYS A 9 -8.84 11.27 -20.25
CA LYS A 9 -9.32 10.29 -19.27
C LYS A 9 -9.22 10.84 -17.85
N CYS A 10 -8.09 11.41 -17.46
CA CYS A 10 -7.91 12.01 -16.14
C CYS A 10 -8.85 13.20 -15.89
N ILE A 11 -9.06 14.07 -16.89
CA ILE A 11 -10.01 15.18 -16.80
C ILE A 11 -11.44 14.68 -16.61
N LYS A 12 -11.85 13.61 -17.30
CA LYS A 12 -13.18 13.00 -17.11
C LYS A 12 -13.43 12.52 -15.67
N TYR A 13 -12.38 12.11 -14.96
CA TYR A 13 -12.44 11.67 -13.56
C TYR A 13 -11.96 12.73 -12.56
N LEU A 14 -11.81 13.98 -12.99
CA LEU A 14 -11.50 15.09 -12.08
C LEU A 14 -12.58 15.17 -10.99
N ASN A 15 -12.16 15.40 -9.76
CA ASN A 15 -13.01 15.43 -8.57
C ASN A 15 -13.78 14.13 -8.26
N ARG A 16 -13.43 13.00 -8.88
CA ARG A 16 -14.00 11.69 -8.56
C ARG A 16 -13.02 10.82 -7.78
N ARG A 17 -13.57 9.90 -6.98
CA ARG A 17 -12.78 8.87 -6.30
C ARG A 17 -12.30 7.85 -7.34
N VAL A 18 -11.00 7.61 -7.38
CA VAL A 18 -10.33 6.72 -8.33
C VAL A 18 -9.32 5.82 -7.62
N ARG A 19 -8.99 4.70 -8.26
CA ARG A 19 -7.90 3.80 -7.89
C ARG A 19 -6.85 3.84 -9.00
N ILE A 20 -5.60 4.15 -8.67
CA ILE A 20 -4.49 4.27 -9.63
C ILE A 20 -3.39 3.31 -9.24
N LYS A 21 -3.03 2.42 -10.17
CA LYS A 21 -1.85 1.56 -10.05
C LYS A 21 -0.67 2.23 -10.73
N SER A 22 0.37 2.53 -9.98
CA SER A 22 1.62 3.10 -10.49
C SER A 22 2.52 2.00 -11.05
N LYS A 23 3.46 2.38 -11.92
CA LYS A 23 4.44 1.46 -12.52
C LYS A 23 5.32 0.77 -11.47
N ASN A 24 5.50 1.39 -10.30
CA ASN A 24 6.24 0.81 -9.17
C ASN A 24 5.44 -0.27 -8.40
N GLY A 25 4.22 -0.59 -8.83
CA GLY A 25 3.37 -1.59 -8.19
C GLY A 25 2.47 -1.02 -7.08
N ASN A 26 2.69 0.21 -6.63
CA ASN A 26 1.87 0.84 -5.60
C ASN A 26 0.48 1.19 -6.15
N THR A 27 -0.53 0.99 -5.32
CA THR A 27 -1.91 1.34 -5.64
C THR A 27 -2.38 2.47 -4.73
N TYR A 28 -2.76 3.59 -5.32
CA TYR A 28 -3.28 4.76 -4.62
C TYR A 28 -4.80 4.81 -4.78
N VAL A 29 -5.52 5.00 -3.69
CA VAL A 29 -6.96 5.27 -3.69
C VAL A 29 -7.18 6.69 -3.18
N GLY A 30 -7.86 7.51 -3.96
CA GLY A 30 -8.06 8.91 -3.62
C GLY A 30 -8.93 9.67 -4.62
N LYS A 31 -8.93 11.00 -4.54
CA LYS A 31 -9.66 11.90 -5.44
C LYS A 31 -8.67 12.65 -6.32
N ILE A 32 -8.91 12.70 -7.63
CA ILE A 32 -8.11 13.56 -8.52
C ILE A 32 -8.49 15.01 -8.23
N VAL A 33 -7.53 15.81 -7.78
CA VAL A 33 -7.75 17.24 -7.45
C VAL A 33 -7.27 18.16 -8.55
N LYS A 34 -6.27 17.73 -9.33
CA LYS A 34 -5.70 18.51 -10.43
C LYS A 34 -5.06 17.58 -11.45
N VAL A 35 -5.11 17.97 -12.71
CA VAL A 35 -4.38 17.34 -13.80
C VAL A 35 -3.58 18.42 -14.50
N ASP A 36 -2.25 18.31 -14.43
CA ASP A 36 -1.32 19.09 -15.23
C ASP A 36 -0.92 18.25 -16.46
N GLY A 37 -0.56 18.87 -17.58
CA GLY A 37 -0.39 18.17 -18.86
C GLY A 37 0.40 16.85 -18.82
N LYS A 38 1.37 16.71 -17.91
CA LYS A 38 2.15 15.47 -17.68
C LYS A 38 1.98 14.82 -16.30
N ARG A 39 1.21 15.41 -15.38
CA ARG A 39 1.14 14.97 -13.96
C ARG A 39 -0.30 14.97 -13.45
N VAL A 40 -0.67 13.96 -12.68
CA VAL A 40 -1.98 13.87 -12.03
C VAL A 40 -1.79 14.00 -10.53
N HIS A 41 -2.47 14.96 -9.91
CA HIS A 41 -2.42 15.18 -8.46
C HIS A 41 -3.61 14.49 -7.80
N LEU A 42 -3.33 13.62 -6.84
CA LEU A 42 -4.35 12.93 -6.06
C LEU A 42 -4.32 13.43 -4.62
N LYS A 43 -5.51 13.74 -4.09
CA LYS A 43 -5.74 13.72 -2.65
C LYS A 43 -5.94 12.26 -2.24
N VAL A 44 -4.88 11.67 -1.72
CA VAL A 44 -4.83 10.24 -1.35
C VAL A 44 -5.60 10.02 -0.06
N THR A 45 -6.44 8.98 -0.05
CA THR A 45 -7.14 8.49 1.16
C THR A 45 -6.46 7.25 1.71
N SER A 46 -5.92 6.40 0.84
CA SER A 46 -5.21 5.17 1.23
C SER A 46 -4.17 4.81 0.18
N VAL A 47 -3.04 4.28 0.65
CA VAL A 47 -1.95 3.72 -0.16
C VAL A 47 -1.87 2.23 0.16
N ASN A 48 -1.86 1.40 -0.88
CA ASN A 48 -1.49 0.00 -0.76
C ASN A 48 -0.17 -0.20 -1.50
N ASP A 49 0.91 -0.34 -0.75
CA ASP A 49 2.21 -0.65 -1.30
C ASP A 49 2.21 -2.13 -1.72
N GLY A 50 2.55 -2.39 -2.98
CA GLY A 50 2.55 -3.75 -3.54
C GLY A 50 3.60 -4.67 -2.88
N LYS A 51 4.44 -4.14 -2.00
CA LYS A 51 5.27 -4.92 -1.09
C LYS A 51 4.37 -5.44 0.02
N LYS A 52 4.03 -6.73 -0.09
CA LYS A 52 3.44 -7.55 0.98
C LYS A 52 3.98 -7.04 2.32
N VAL A 53 3.08 -6.57 3.18
CA VAL A 53 3.40 -6.34 4.59
C VAL A 53 3.92 -7.67 5.10
N HIS A 54 5.24 -7.80 5.25
CA HIS A 54 5.80 -8.83 6.09
C HIS A 54 5.32 -8.47 7.49
N THR A 55 4.21 -9.08 7.91
CA THR A 55 3.92 -9.23 9.33
C THR A 55 4.91 -10.27 9.89
N SER A 56 6.20 -9.96 9.82
CA SER A 56 7.24 -10.59 10.63
C SER A 56 7.38 -9.89 11.98
N PHE A 57 6.35 -9.12 12.38
CA PHE A 57 6.20 -8.58 13.71
C PHE A 57 5.21 -9.45 14.50
N PHE A 58 5.67 -10.64 14.85
CA PHE A 58 5.30 -11.25 16.13
C PHE A 58 6.60 -11.57 16.88
N PRO A 59 7.30 -10.57 17.46
CA PRO A 59 8.58 -10.82 18.12
C PRO A 59 8.44 -11.29 19.57
N PHE A 60 7.22 -11.58 20.07
CA PHE A 60 7.02 -11.80 21.52
C PHE A 60 6.31 -13.10 21.93
N ILE A 61 5.94 -13.98 20.98
CA ILE A 61 5.45 -15.33 21.36
C ILE A 61 6.61 -16.33 21.49
N LEU A 62 7.73 -16.12 20.81
CA LEU A 62 8.92 -16.98 20.91
C LEU A 62 9.65 -16.93 22.27
N PRO A 63 9.94 -15.76 22.87
CA PRO A 63 10.82 -15.73 24.04
C PRO A 63 10.20 -16.36 25.29
N LEU A 64 8.88 -16.30 25.48
CA LEU A 64 8.24 -16.90 26.65
C LEU A 64 8.38 -18.43 26.66
N VAL A 65 8.16 -19.10 25.51
CA VAL A 65 8.24 -20.56 25.42
C VAL A 65 9.69 -21.05 25.49
N LEU A 66 10.65 -20.30 24.93
CA LEU A 66 12.08 -20.62 25.04
C LEU A 66 12.58 -20.55 26.49
N PHE A 67 12.11 -19.55 27.25
CA PHE A 67 12.47 -19.40 28.66
C PHE A 67 11.91 -20.54 29.51
N ASP A 68 10.67 -20.95 29.26
CA ASP A 68 10.01 -22.04 29.99
C ASP A 68 10.73 -23.39 29.78
N LEU A 69 11.16 -23.69 28.54
CA LEU A 69 11.93 -24.89 28.25
C LEU A 69 13.31 -24.89 28.93
N LEU A 70 13.97 -23.72 29.00
CA LEU A 70 15.28 -23.57 29.64
C LEU A 70 15.19 -23.76 31.16
N ALA A 71 14.09 -23.31 31.77
CA ALA A 71 13.83 -23.50 33.20
C ALA A 71 13.69 -25.00 33.56
N ILE A 72 12.98 -25.79 32.73
CA ILE A 72 12.81 -27.23 32.94
C ILE A 72 14.16 -27.97 32.83
N VAL A 73 15.00 -27.61 31.86
CA VAL A 73 16.34 -28.22 31.69
C VAL A 73 17.29 -27.89 32.84
N LEU A 74 17.11 -26.76 33.52
CA LEU A 74 17.93 -26.41 34.68
C LEU A 74 17.41 -27.04 35.99
N LEU A 75 16.13 -27.41 36.03
CA LEU A 75 15.45 -28.01 37.19
C LEU A 75 15.52 -29.55 37.21
N PHE A 76 15.84 -30.19 36.08
CA PHE A 76 16.07 -31.63 35.93
C PHE A 76 17.55 -31.95 35.75
#